data_AF-A0A838D6Y2-F1
#
_entry.id   AF-A0A838D6Y2-F1
#
_cell.length_a   1.000
_cell.length_b   1.000
_cell.length_c   1.000
_cell.angle_alpha   90.00
_cell.angle_beta   90.00
_cell.angle_gamma   90.00
#
_symmetry.space_group_name_H-M   'P 1'
#
loop_
_entity.id
_entity.type
_entity.pdbx_description
1 polymer ?
#
loop_
_entity_poly.entity_id
_entity_poly.type
_entity_poly.pdbx_seq_one_letter_code
_entity_poly.pdbx_strand_id
1 'polypeptide(L)'
;MTTLSIIPFFISALSTLSSINLVSAVEDHSNSIKDEKDVKLASLNLIYDFDSKPFNISYSDWTANWWKWTYSIPWGKNPSYDDTGKYCNQNQAGPVWFLTLSFEHPVIRTCEIPQNTALLITLLNSVFIC
;
A
#
# COMPACT_ATOMS: atom_id res chain seq x y z
N MET A 1 -7.01 -14.70 73.28
CA MET A 1 -6.23 -13.70 74.03
C MET A 1 -5.46 -12.85 73.03
N THR A 2 -5.58 -11.52 73.20
CA THR A 2 -4.86 -10.41 72.54
C THR A 2 -5.07 -10.17 71.03
N THR A 3 -6.15 -9.44 70.77
CA THR A 3 -6.22 -8.23 69.90
C THR A 3 -4.98 -7.32 70.06
N LEU A 4 -4.56 -6.46 69.13
CA LEU A 4 -5.20 -5.20 68.71
C LEU A 4 -4.22 -4.39 67.84
N SER A 5 -4.69 -3.70 66.78
CA SER A 5 -4.24 -2.38 66.25
C SER A 5 -4.50 -2.29 64.73
N ILE A 6 -5.10 -1.27 64.10
CA ILE A 6 -5.63 0.05 64.46
C ILE A 6 -6.72 0.37 63.40
N ILE A 7 -7.80 1.07 63.82
CA ILE A 7 -8.96 1.50 63.01
C ILE A 7 -8.71 2.90 62.39
N PRO A 8 -9.65 3.51 61.65
CA PRO A 8 -9.53 3.88 60.24
C PRO A 8 -9.18 5.37 60.01
N PHE A 9 -8.78 5.74 58.80
CA PHE A 9 -8.86 7.14 58.35
C PHE A 9 -9.70 7.19 57.08
N PHE A 10 -10.95 7.61 57.23
CA PHE A 10 -11.80 8.12 56.16
C PHE A 10 -11.49 9.59 55.96
N ILE A 11 -11.02 10.02 54.79
CA ILE A 11 -11.41 11.29 54.16
C ILE A 11 -11.47 11.10 52.64
N SER A 12 -12.64 11.41 52.09
CA SER A 12 -13.06 11.45 50.70
C SER A 12 -12.39 12.55 49.87
N ALA A 13 -12.14 12.29 48.57
CA ALA A 13 -12.55 13.19 47.47
C ALA A 13 -12.27 12.57 46.08
N LEU A 14 -13.15 12.94 45.16
CA LEU A 14 -13.44 12.41 43.84
C LEU A 14 -12.57 13.08 42.74
N SER A 15 -12.06 12.34 41.76
CA SER A 15 -12.07 12.78 40.35
C SER A 15 -11.76 11.62 39.41
N THR A 16 -12.62 11.46 38.42
CA THR A 16 -12.54 10.48 37.33
C THR A 16 -11.46 10.87 36.34
N LEU A 17 -10.50 10.00 36.04
CA LEU A 17 -9.70 10.12 34.83
C LEU A 17 -9.51 8.75 34.18
N SER A 18 -10.12 8.64 33.00
CA SER A 18 -9.95 7.58 32.02
C SER A 18 -8.49 7.47 31.56
N SER A 19 -8.03 6.23 31.46
CA SER A 19 -7.00 5.69 30.56
C SER A 19 -5.77 6.54 30.27
N ILE A 20 -4.65 6.14 30.87
CA ILE A 20 -3.30 6.58 30.51
C ILE A 20 -2.91 5.89 29.20
N ASN A 21 -2.79 6.64 28.10
CA ASN A 21 -2.05 6.20 26.92
C ASN A 21 -0.65 6.82 26.94
N LEU A 22 0.33 5.92 26.88
CA LEU A 22 1.76 6.16 26.85
C LEU A 22 2.22 6.23 25.39
N VAL A 23 2.74 7.36 24.89
CA VAL A 23 3.82 7.32 23.87
C VAL A 23 4.55 8.67 23.67
N SER A 24 5.87 8.58 23.83
CA SER A 24 7.02 9.39 23.38
C SER A 24 6.94 10.92 23.24
N ALA A 25 7.82 11.59 23.99
CA ALA A 25 8.46 12.84 23.56
C ALA A 25 9.63 12.50 22.62
N VAL A 26 9.55 12.95 21.36
CA VAL A 26 10.68 13.15 20.46
C VAL A 26 10.75 14.65 20.21
N GLU A 27 11.90 15.27 20.49
CA GLU A 27 12.17 16.68 20.20
C GLU A 27 12.10 16.91 18.69
N ASP A 28 11.12 17.71 18.27
CA ASP A 28 10.88 18.05 16.88
C ASP A 28 11.80 19.23 16.50
N HIS A 29 12.92 18.93 15.86
CA HIS A 29 13.78 19.95 15.24
C HIS A 29 13.16 20.31 13.89
N SER A 30 12.40 21.41 13.89
CA SER A 30 11.90 22.20 12.77
C SER A 30 12.44 21.83 11.38
N ASN A 31 11.57 21.28 10.52
CA ASN A 31 11.45 21.79 9.16
C ASN A 31 9.96 21.83 8.79
N SER A 32 9.47 23.06 8.65
CA SER A 32 8.14 23.45 8.21
C SER A 32 7.69 22.60 7.01
N ILE A 33 6.64 21.79 7.21
CA ILE A 33 5.85 21.21 6.13
C ILE A 33 5.15 22.39 5.45
N LYS A 34 5.51 22.63 4.19
CA LYS A 34 4.78 23.51 3.29
C LYS A 34 3.45 22.84 2.94
N ASP A 35 2.38 23.58 3.23
CA ASP A 35 1.02 23.51 2.67
C ASP A 35 0.45 22.14 2.27
N GLU A 36 -0.63 21.73 2.94
CA GLU A 36 -1.59 20.69 2.50
C GLU A 36 -2.02 20.82 1.02
N LYS A 37 -1.99 22.05 0.48
CA LYS A 37 -2.21 22.33 -0.95
C LYS A 37 -1.13 21.78 -1.87
N ASP A 38 0.12 21.75 -1.46
CA ASP A 38 1.23 21.27 -2.28
C ASP A 38 1.21 19.74 -2.40
N VAL A 39 0.83 19.04 -1.31
CA VAL A 39 0.61 17.58 -1.33
C VAL A 39 -0.59 17.23 -2.20
N LYS A 40 -1.69 18.00 -2.14
CA LYS A 40 -2.88 17.81 -2.98
C LYS A 40 -2.59 18.10 -4.46
N LEU A 41 -1.84 19.15 -4.76
CA LEU A 41 -1.47 19.51 -6.13
C LEU A 41 -0.50 18.50 -6.75
N ALA A 42 0.41 17.92 -5.95
CA ALA A 42 1.30 16.86 -6.40
C ALA A 42 0.56 15.54 -6.66
N SER A 43 -0.40 15.16 -5.82
CA SER A 43 -1.19 13.93 -5.98
C SER A 43 -2.19 13.99 -7.14
N LEU A 44 -2.69 15.19 -7.50
CA LEU A 44 -3.55 15.36 -8.67
C LEU A 44 -2.87 15.02 -10.01
N ASN A 45 -1.54 15.04 -10.09
CA ASN A 45 -0.79 14.72 -11.32
C ASN A 45 -0.21 13.29 -11.34
N LEU A 46 -0.31 12.54 -10.23
CA LEU A 46 0.28 11.20 -10.11
C LEU A 46 -0.71 10.08 -10.48
N ILE A 47 -2.00 10.40 -10.55
CA ILE A 47 -3.08 9.45 -10.82
C ILE A 47 -3.81 9.90 -12.08
N TYR A 48 -4.01 8.98 -13.00
CA TYR A 48 -4.87 9.22 -14.15
C TYR A 48 -6.34 9.21 -13.73
N ASP A 49 -7.11 10.17 -14.24
CA ASP A 49 -8.55 10.26 -13.96
C ASP A 49 -9.29 9.00 -14.45
N PHE A 50 -10.38 8.63 -13.78
CA PHE A 50 -11.19 7.45 -14.07
C PHE A 50 -11.79 7.48 -15.48
N ASP A 51 -12.18 8.65 -15.98
CA ASP A 51 -12.76 8.81 -17.33
C ASP A 51 -11.70 9.11 -18.40
N SER A 52 -10.42 9.12 -18.04
CA SER A 52 -9.33 9.39 -18.97
C SER A 52 -8.94 8.16 -19.81
N LYS A 53 -8.15 8.40 -20.86
CA LYS A 53 -7.53 7.36 -21.69
C LYS A 53 -6.02 7.56 -21.70
N PRO A 54 -5.30 7.08 -20.68
CA PRO A 54 -3.85 7.21 -20.62
C PRO A 54 -3.21 6.64 -21.89
N PHE A 55 -2.36 7.44 -22.54
CA PHE A 55 -1.72 7.11 -23.82
C PHE A 55 -2.70 6.75 -24.94
N ASN A 56 -3.91 7.34 -24.91
CA ASN A 56 -4.98 7.14 -25.89
C ASN A 56 -5.52 5.69 -25.94
N ILE A 57 -5.33 4.93 -24.86
CA ILE A 57 -5.81 3.56 -24.68
C ILE A 57 -6.77 3.53 -23.49
N SER A 58 -7.88 2.80 -23.61
CA SER A 58 -8.87 2.68 -22.53
C SER A 58 -8.33 1.80 -21.38
N TYR A 59 -8.86 1.97 -20.16
CA TYR A 59 -8.49 1.08 -19.04
C TYR A 59 -8.80 -0.40 -19.33
N SER A 60 -9.89 -0.70 -20.05
CA SER A 60 -10.22 -2.07 -20.47
C SER A 60 -9.18 -2.63 -21.44
N ASP A 61 -8.70 -1.83 -22.39
CA ASP A 61 -7.66 -2.26 -23.33
C ASP A 61 -6.31 -2.42 -22.62
N TRP A 62 -5.98 -1.55 -21.68
CA TRP A 62 -4.79 -1.71 -20.82
C TRP A 62 -4.85 -2.99 -20.00
N THR A 63 -6.01 -3.30 -19.43
CA THR A 63 -6.24 -4.56 -18.71
C THR A 63 -6.13 -5.77 -19.63
N ALA A 64 -6.66 -5.69 -20.85
CA ALA A 64 -6.51 -6.75 -21.85
C ALA A 64 -5.03 -6.96 -22.25
N ASN A 65 -4.26 -5.87 -22.37
CA ASN A 65 -2.82 -5.94 -22.64
C ASN A 65 -2.04 -6.55 -21.48
N TRP A 66 -2.42 -6.24 -20.23
CA TRP A 66 -1.87 -6.88 -19.04
C TRP A 66 -2.09 -8.39 -19.06
N TRP A 67 -3.31 -8.85 -19.38
CA TRP A 67 -3.61 -10.28 -19.51
C TRP A 67 -2.81 -10.96 -20.62
N LYS A 68 -2.72 -10.32 -21.80
CA LYS A 68 -1.88 -10.83 -22.90
C LYS A 68 -0.42 -10.95 -22.48
N TRP A 69 0.10 -9.95 -21.77
CA TRP A 69 1.47 -9.96 -21.26
C TRP A 69 1.71 -11.12 -20.30
N THR A 70 0.92 -11.25 -19.23
CA THR A 70 1.15 -12.31 -18.23
C THR A 70 1.01 -13.71 -18.85
N TYR A 71 0.00 -13.95 -19.70
CA TYR A 71 -0.18 -15.25 -20.35
C TYR A 71 0.83 -15.55 -21.47
N SER A 72 1.51 -14.54 -22.00
CA SER A 72 2.60 -14.75 -22.98
C SER A 72 3.88 -15.30 -22.34
N ILE A 73 4.02 -15.18 -21.02
CA ILE A 73 5.24 -15.56 -20.32
C ILE A 73 5.12 -17.02 -19.82
N PRO A 74 6.08 -17.90 -20.16
CA PRO A 74 6.10 -19.27 -19.65
C PRO A 74 6.13 -19.33 -18.12
N TRP A 75 5.42 -20.30 -17.53
CA TRP A 75 5.23 -20.45 -16.09
C TRP A 75 6.51 -20.27 -15.26
N GLY A 76 7.61 -20.93 -15.60
CA GLY A 76 8.88 -20.88 -14.83
C GLY A 76 9.62 -19.53 -14.84
N LYS A 77 9.14 -18.55 -15.62
CA LYS A 77 9.64 -17.17 -15.63
C LYS A 77 8.52 -16.16 -15.44
N ASN A 78 7.30 -16.63 -15.18
CA ASN A 78 6.15 -15.76 -15.11
C ASN A 78 6.18 -15.02 -13.75
N PRO A 79 6.14 -13.68 -13.76
CA PRO A 79 6.26 -12.89 -12.53
C PRO A 79 5.13 -13.17 -11.53
N SER A 80 4.00 -13.71 -11.98
CA SER A 80 2.87 -14.07 -11.12
C SER A 80 3.09 -15.33 -10.29
N TYR A 81 4.12 -16.12 -10.59
CA TYR A 81 4.57 -17.29 -9.81
C TYR A 81 5.96 -17.08 -9.19
N ASP A 82 6.45 -15.83 -9.20
CA ASP A 82 7.77 -15.48 -8.68
C ASP A 82 7.66 -14.71 -7.36
N ASP A 83 7.93 -15.43 -6.29
CA ASP A 83 7.94 -14.91 -4.91
C ASP A 83 9.11 -13.97 -4.64
N THR A 84 10.19 -14.06 -5.43
CA THR A 84 11.43 -13.30 -5.17
C THR A 84 11.42 -11.92 -5.81
N GLY A 85 10.65 -11.73 -6.89
CA GLY A 85 10.67 -10.50 -7.70
C GLY A 85 11.78 -10.46 -8.76
N LYS A 86 12.55 -11.53 -8.92
CA LYS A 86 13.59 -11.68 -9.95
C LYS A 86 13.06 -11.41 -11.37
N TYR A 87 11.81 -11.76 -11.65
CA TYR A 87 11.22 -11.68 -12.98
C TYR A 87 10.28 -10.47 -13.18
N CYS A 88 10.20 -9.49 -12.26
CA CYS A 88 9.23 -8.39 -12.40
C CYS A 88 9.31 -7.62 -13.74
N ASN A 89 10.49 -7.59 -14.37
CA ASN A 89 10.74 -6.92 -15.65
C ASN A 89 10.53 -7.81 -16.89
N GLN A 90 10.09 -9.06 -16.72
CA GLN A 90 10.01 -10.03 -17.80
C GLN A 90 9.06 -9.53 -18.89
N ASN A 91 9.61 -9.35 -20.10
CA ASN A 91 8.88 -8.90 -21.29
C ASN A 91 8.07 -7.59 -21.10
N GLN A 92 8.47 -6.72 -20.17
CA GLN A 92 7.87 -5.39 -20.02
C GLN A 92 8.36 -4.47 -21.15
N ALA A 93 7.46 -3.68 -21.73
CA ALA A 93 7.80 -2.72 -22.77
C ALA A 93 6.76 -1.60 -22.86
N GLY A 94 7.19 -0.43 -23.35
CA GLY A 94 6.32 0.70 -23.61
C GLY A 94 6.20 1.67 -22.43
N PRO A 95 5.24 2.61 -22.48
CA PRO A 95 5.12 3.69 -21.52
C PRO A 95 4.41 3.31 -20.22
N VAL A 96 3.83 2.10 -20.17
CA VAL A 96 3.10 1.57 -19.02
C VAL A 96 3.78 0.29 -18.53
N TRP A 97 4.07 0.27 -17.23
CA TRP A 97 4.58 -0.88 -16.51
C TRP A 97 3.42 -1.67 -15.90
N PHE A 98 3.36 -2.95 -16.21
CA PHE A 98 2.37 -3.85 -15.67
C PHE A 98 2.81 -4.35 -14.30
N LEU A 99 2.15 -3.89 -13.23
CA LEU A 99 2.41 -4.44 -11.92
C LEU A 99 1.91 -5.89 -11.87
N THR A 100 2.80 -6.79 -11.48
CA THR A 100 2.50 -8.22 -11.44
C THR A 100 1.73 -8.58 -10.18
N LEU A 101 0.61 -9.28 -10.37
CA LEU A 101 -0.17 -9.91 -9.30
C LEU A 101 0.36 -11.31 -9.01
N SER A 102 0.19 -11.80 -7.78
CA SER A 102 0.43 -13.19 -7.43
C SER A 102 -0.86 -14.00 -7.60
N PHE A 103 -0.77 -15.22 -8.17
CA PHE A 103 -1.95 -16.07 -8.39
C PHE A 103 -2.26 -17.02 -7.23
N GLU A 104 -1.25 -17.54 -6.53
CA GLU A 104 -1.43 -18.64 -5.58
C GLU A 104 -1.55 -18.16 -4.12
N HIS A 105 -0.72 -17.19 -3.73
CA HIS A 105 -0.65 -16.70 -2.36
C HIS A 105 -0.23 -15.24 -2.29
N PRO A 106 -0.51 -14.53 -1.19
CA PRO A 106 0.07 -13.22 -0.96
C PRO A 106 1.60 -13.28 -0.94
N VAL A 107 2.25 -12.35 -1.64
CA VAL A 107 3.71 -12.28 -1.76
C VAL A 107 4.16 -10.87 -1.41
N ILE A 108 5.28 -10.77 -0.70
CA ILE A 108 6.01 -9.51 -0.48
C ILE A 108 7.33 -9.62 -1.25
N ARG A 109 7.53 -8.70 -2.19
CA ARG A 109 8.73 -8.68 -3.05
C ARG A 109 9.03 -7.26 -3.51
N THR A 110 10.26 -7.05 -3.96
CA THR A 110 10.74 -5.77 -4.48
C THR A 110 10.96 -5.88 -5.97
N CYS A 111 10.43 -4.92 -6.74
CA CYS A 111 10.63 -4.82 -8.18
C CYS A 111 11.28 -3.46 -8.51
N GLU A 112 12.28 -3.45 -9.37
CA GLU A 112 12.84 -2.22 -9.93
C GLU A 112 12.01 -1.77 -11.14
N ILE A 113 11.56 -0.52 -11.12
CA ILE A 113 10.70 0.06 -12.16
C ILE A 113 11.43 1.24 -12.79
N PRO A 114 11.48 1.32 -14.14
CA PRO A 114 12.11 2.44 -14.81
C PRO A 114 11.42 3.76 -14.46
N GLN A 115 12.21 4.82 -14.32
CA GLN A 115 11.68 6.17 -14.13
C GLN A 115 10.78 6.57 -15.30
N ASN A 116 9.83 7.48 -15.02
CA ASN A 116 8.91 8.05 -16.01
C ASN A 116 8.02 7.02 -16.72
N THR A 117 7.72 5.90 -16.05
CA THR A 117 6.79 4.88 -16.56
C THR A 117 5.49 4.94 -15.76
N ALA A 118 4.35 4.93 -16.44
CA ALA A 118 3.06 4.84 -15.78
C ALA A 118 2.85 3.43 -15.20
N LEU A 119 2.20 3.31 -14.05
CA LEU A 119 1.91 2.01 -13.44
C LEU A 119 0.47 1.61 -13.67
N LEU A 120 0.26 0.40 -14.20
CA LEU A 120 -1.03 -0.24 -14.20
C LEU A 120 -1.11 -1.23 -13.04
N ILE A 121 -2.03 -0.95 -12.11
CA ILE A 121 -2.37 -1.83 -10.99
C ILE A 121 -3.72 -2.47 -11.29
N THR A 122 -3.71 -3.76 -11.61
CA THR A 122 -4.95 -4.51 -11.83
C THR A 122 -5.57 -4.91 -10.50
N LEU A 123 -6.81 -4.50 -10.24
CA LEU A 123 -7.52 -4.82 -8.99
C LEU A 123 -8.16 -6.21 -9.01
N LEU A 124 -8.40 -6.75 -10.20
CA LEU A 124 -9.06 -8.04 -10.38
C LEU A 124 -8.03 -9.09 -10.81
N ASN A 125 -7.94 -10.16 -10.02
CA ASN A 125 -7.09 -11.32 -10.28
C ASN A 125 -7.87 -12.53 -10.79
N SER A 126 -9.19 -12.39 -11.03
CA SER A 126 -10.04 -13.52 -11.40
C SER A 126 -10.31 -13.57 -12.90
N VAL A 127 -9.93 -14.70 -13.49
CA VAL A 127 -10.46 -15.16 -14.77
C VAL A 127 -11.24 -16.43 -14.46
N PHE A 128 -12.56 -16.38 -14.59
CA PHE A 128 -13.37 -17.59 -14.68
C PHE A 128 -13.24 -18.11 -16.11
N ILE A 129 -12.33 -19.06 -16.33
CA ILE A 129 -12.39 -19.93 -17.50
C ILE A 129 -13.41 -21.01 -17.16
N CYS A 130 -14.59 -20.93 -17.78
CA CYS A 130 -15.58 -22.01 -17.79
C CYS A 130 -15.11 -23.13 -18.73
#